data_AF-A0A1F5VK01-F1
#
_entry.id   AF-A0A1F5VK01-F1
#
_cell.length_a   1.000
_cell.length_b   1.000
_cell.length_c   1.000
_cell.angle_alpha   90.00
_cell.angle_beta   90.00
_cell.angle_gamma   90.00
#
_symmetry.space_group_name_H-M   'P 1'
#
loop_
_entity.id
_entity.type
_entity.pdbx_description
1 polymer ?
#
loop_
_entity_poly.entity_id
_entity_poly.type
_entity_poly.pdbx_seq_one_letter_code
_entity_poly.pdbx_strand_id
1 'polypeptide(L)'
;MLWNLIKKYIQMKVMHDFDDWLSRINRTRENLLFISENNGFDWQFINWYFWHFLNKNPFGHSSTNLGSLYKGLVKDTFQSFKHLRITQHAHNPVDDAKGNAEALIKMKNELGLKIKL
;
A
#
# COMPACT_ATOMS: atom_id res chain seq x y z
N MET A 1 -20.37 -20.88 -16.63
CA MET A 1 -20.94 -20.77 -15.27
C MET A 1 -19.94 -21.20 -14.19
N LEU A 2 -19.42 -22.43 -14.20
CA LEU A 2 -18.46 -22.94 -13.19
C LEU A 2 -17.17 -22.10 -13.06
N TRP A 3 -16.58 -21.70 -14.19
CA TRP A 3 -15.34 -20.89 -14.20
C TRP A 3 -15.47 -19.55 -13.46
N ASN A 4 -16.63 -18.88 -13.59
CA ASN A 4 -16.87 -17.61 -12.90
C ASN A 4 -17.02 -17.80 -11.39
N LEU A 5 -17.62 -18.91 -10.95
CA LEU A 5 -17.71 -19.25 -9.53
C LEU A 5 -16.33 -19.54 -8.94
N ILE A 6 -15.48 -20.29 -9.66
CA ILE A 6 -14.10 -20.55 -9.25
C ILE A 6 -13.32 -19.24 -9.13
N LYS A 7 -13.42 -18.34 -10.12
CA LYS A 7 -12.76 -17.02 -10.07
C LYS A 7 -13.20 -16.17 -8.90
N LYS A 8 -14.51 -16.17 -8.57
CA LYS A 8 -15.01 -15.44 -7.41
C LYS A 8 -14.50 -16.03 -6.10
N TYR A 9 -14.46 -17.36 -5.98
CA TYR A 9 -13.93 -18.07 -4.82
C TYR A 9 -12.45 -17.78 -4.59
N ILE A 10 -11.62 -18.06 -5.61
CA ILE A 10 -10.52 -17.21 -6.08
C ILE A 10 -10.18 -15.96 -5.24
N GLN A 11 -10.77 -14.87 -5.71
CA GLN A 11 -10.60 -13.51 -5.23
C GLN A 11 -11.04 -13.36 -3.77
N MET A 12 -12.14 -14.00 -3.38
CA MET A 12 -12.63 -13.95 -2.00
C MET A 12 -11.61 -14.57 -1.02
N LYS A 13 -11.03 -15.72 -1.38
CA LYS A 13 -9.98 -16.36 -0.56
C LYS A 13 -8.76 -15.46 -0.44
N VAL A 14 -8.31 -14.85 -1.55
CA VAL A 14 -7.17 -13.92 -1.53
C VAL A 14 -7.43 -12.74 -0.58
N MET A 15 -8.63 -12.17 -0.60
CA MET A 15 -8.97 -11.06 0.30
C MET A 15 -9.02 -11.49 1.76
N HIS A 16 -9.56 -12.68 2.07
CA HIS A 16 -9.52 -13.24 3.42
C HIS A 16 -8.09 -13.47 3.91
N ASP A 17 -7.25 -14.11 3.09
CA ASP A 17 -5.85 -14.36 3.44
C ASP A 17 -5.11 -13.04 3.72
N PHE A 18 -5.41 -11.99 2.94
CA PHE A 18 -4.83 -10.67 3.14
C PHE A 18 -5.31 -9.99 4.44
N ASP A 19 -6.61 -10.05 4.74
CA ASP A 19 -7.18 -9.52 6.00
C ASP A 19 -6.62 -10.24 7.25
N ASP A 20 -6.45 -11.56 7.14
CA ASP A 20 -5.85 -12.38 8.19
C ASP A 20 -4.38 -12.02 8.40
N TRP A 21 -3.63 -11.80 7.32
CA TRP A 21 -2.24 -11.35 7.40
C TRP A 21 -2.12 -9.99 8.11
N LEU A 22 -2.97 -9.02 7.76
CA LEU A 22 -3.00 -7.71 8.43
C LEU A 22 -3.27 -7.83 9.94
N SER A 23 -4.16 -8.74 10.34
CA SER A 23 -4.47 -9.02 11.74
C SER A 23 -3.30 -9.58 12.53
N ARG A 24 -2.40 -10.32 11.88
CA ARG A 24 -1.20 -10.88 12.50
C ARG A 24 -0.14 -9.80 12.72
N ILE A 25 -0.06 -8.81 11.82
CA ILE A 25 0.87 -7.68 11.94
C ILE A 25 0.39 -6.69 13.00
N ASN A 26 -0.91 -6.40 13.01
CA ASN A 26 -1.52 -5.47 13.95
C ASN A 26 -2.83 -6.02 14.48
N ARG A 27 -2.79 -6.65 15.66
CA ARG A 27 -3.96 -7.29 16.28
C ARG A 27 -5.07 -6.30 16.61
N THR A 28 -4.73 -5.07 17.01
CA THR A 28 -5.74 -4.05 17.33
C THR A 28 -6.34 -3.45 16.05
N ARG A 29 -5.65 -3.62 14.90
CA ARG A 29 -5.97 -3.00 13.62
C ARG A 29 -6.04 -1.47 13.67
N GLU A 30 -5.62 -0.87 14.78
CA GLU A 30 -5.61 0.57 14.96
C GLU A 30 -4.49 1.18 14.12
N ASN A 31 -4.78 2.27 13.42
CA ASN A 31 -3.80 3.05 12.66
C ASN A 31 -3.11 2.29 11.51
N LEU A 32 -3.79 1.31 10.89
CA LEU A 32 -3.34 0.79 9.59
C LEU A 32 -3.45 1.88 8.53
N LEU A 33 -2.33 2.18 7.86
CA LEU A 33 -2.25 3.19 6.81
C LEU A 33 -1.94 2.54 5.47
N PHE A 34 -2.65 2.95 4.43
CA PHE A 34 -2.35 2.55 3.06
C PHE A 34 -1.50 3.63 2.37
N ILE A 35 -0.30 3.27 1.95
CA ILE A 35 0.66 4.18 1.29
C ILE A 35 1.14 3.53 -0.01
N SER A 36 1.10 4.25 -1.13
CA SER A 36 1.71 3.78 -2.39
C SER A 36 2.13 4.90 -3.33
N GLU A 37 2.97 4.59 -4.34
CA GLU A 37 3.38 5.55 -5.39
C GLU A 37 2.22 5.86 -6.35
N ASN A 38 1.51 4.82 -6.81
CA ASN A 38 0.37 4.95 -7.73
C ASN A 38 -0.96 4.99 -6.97
N ASN A 39 -0.99 5.83 -5.92
CA ASN A 39 -2.01 5.78 -4.88
C ASN A 39 -3.45 5.81 -5.39
N GLY A 40 -3.77 6.66 -6.36
CA GLY A 40 -5.14 6.69 -6.92
C GLY A 40 -5.55 5.36 -7.54
N PHE A 41 -4.65 4.72 -8.29
CA PHE A 41 -4.90 3.44 -8.95
C PHE A 41 -4.86 2.26 -7.97
N ASP A 42 -3.89 2.20 -7.07
CA ASP A 42 -3.80 1.09 -6.12
C ASP A 42 -4.96 1.13 -5.11
N TRP A 43 -5.29 2.33 -4.62
CA TRP A 43 -6.33 2.52 -3.63
C TRP A 43 -7.72 2.17 -4.15
N GLN A 44 -8.07 2.51 -5.40
CA GLN A 44 -9.37 2.15 -5.95
C GLN A 44 -9.60 0.63 -5.94
N PHE A 45 -8.56 -0.17 -6.25
CA PHE A 45 -8.68 -1.63 -6.22
C PHE A 45 -8.77 -2.14 -4.79
N ILE A 46 -7.86 -1.71 -3.91
CA ILE A 46 -7.86 -2.16 -2.52
C ILE A 46 -9.19 -1.82 -1.84
N ASN A 47 -9.64 -0.58 -1.95
CA ASN A 47 -10.90 -0.15 -1.36
C ASN A 47 -12.09 -0.94 -1.92
N TRP A 48 -12.19 -1.07 -3.25
CA TRP A 48 -13.30 -1.81 -3.86
C TRP A 48 -13.30 -3.29 -3.46
N TYR A 49 -12.15 -3.98 -3.50
CA TYR A 49 -12.07 -5.41 -3.20
C TYR A 49 -12.40 -5.70 -1.73
N PHE A 50 -11.91 -4.89 -0.80
CA PHE A 50 -12.21 -5.06 0.63
C PHE A 50 -13.71 -4.93 0.91
N TRP A 51 -14.36 -3.89 0.37
CA TRP A 51 -15.81 -3.73 0.51
C TRP A 51 -16.60 -4.82 -0.22
N HIS A 52 -16.21 -5.14 -1.46
CA HIS A 52 -16.95 -6.08 -2.29
C HIS A 52 -16.90 -7.52 -1.76
N PHE A 53 -15.76 -7.96 -1.23
CA PHE A 53 -15.56 -9.35 -0.79
C PHE A 53 -15.73 -9.55 0.71
N LEU A 54 -15.37 -8.57 1.55
CA LEU A 54 -15.35 -8.72 3.01
C LEU A 54 -16.30 -7.75 3.75
N ASN A 55 -16.96 -6.84 3.03
CA ASN A 55 -17.85 -5.81 3.59
C ASN A 55 -17.18 -4.95 4.69
N LYS A 56 -15.87 -4.76 4.59
CA LYS A 56 -15.07 -3.91 5.48
C LYS A 56 -13.76 -3.54 4.79
N ASN A 57 -13.17 -2.39 5.13
CA ASN A 57 -11.81 -2.01 4.72
C ASN A 57 -10.95 -1.71 5.96
N PRO A 58 -9.91 -2.52 6.27
CA PRO A 58 -9.09 -2.34 7.47
C PRO A 58 -8.21 -1.09 7.42
N PHE A 59 -8.02 -0.47 6.24
CA PHE A 59 -7.27 0.77 6.07
C PHE A 59 -8.14 2.04 6.23
N GLY A 60 -9.44 1.88 6.48
CA GLY A 60 -10.38 3.01 6.58
C GLY A 60 -10.71 3.63 5.22
N HIS A 61 -10.88 4.95 5.19
CA HIS A 61 -11.36 5.69 4.02
C HIS A 61 -10.28 6.47 3.27
N SER A 62 -9.09 6.63 3.88
CA SER A 62 -8.01 7.45 3.33
C SER A 62 -6.81 6.60 2.92
N SER A 63 -6.03 7.16 2.02
CA SER A 63 -4.74 6.61 1.62
C SER A 63 -3.76 7.74 1.33
N THR A 64 -2.46 7.42 1.30
CA THR A 64 -1.39 8.41 1.14
C THR A 64 -0.58 8.14 -0.11
N ASN A 65 -0.43 9.17 -0.95
CA ASN A 65 0.49 9.13 -2.08
C ASN A 65 1.94 9.37 -1.61
N LEU A 66 2.80 8.36 -1.76
CA LEU A 66 4.20 8.41 -1.35
C LEU A 66 4.99 9.48 -2.11
N GLY A 67 4.68 9.69 -3.39
CA GLY A 67 5.28 10.73 -4.21
C GLY A 67 4.94 12.13 -3.70
N SER A 68 3.68 12.39 -3.40
CA SER A 68 3.23 13.66 -2.82
C SER A 68 3.85 13.90 -1.44
N LEU A 69 3.94 12.86 -0.60
CA LEU A 69 4.58 12.93 0.70
C LEU A 69 6.04 13.38 0.57
N TYR A 70 6.80 12.74 -0.32
CA TYR A 70 8.19 13.12 -0.58
C TYR A 70 8.33 14.56 -1.09
N LYS A 71 7.52 14.94 -2.09
CA LYS A 71 7.51 16.31 -2.64
C LYS A 71 7.27 17.35 -1.55
N GLY A 72 6.37 17.06 -0.61
CA GLY A 72 6.14 17.90 0.57
C GLY A 72 7.35 18.02 1.49
N LEU A 73 8.07 16.92 1.74
CA LEU A 73 9.29 16.91 2.57
C LEU A 73 10.41 17.77 1.97
N VAL A 74 10.62 17.67 0.65
CA VAL A 74 11.67 18.42 -0.05
C VAL A 74 11.21 19.78 -0.57
N LYS A 75 9.92 20.12 -0.40
CA LYS A 75 9.29 21.37 -0.84
C LYS A 75 9.43 21.65 -2.33
N ASP A 76 9.42 20.59 -3.15
CA ASP A 76 9.57 20.68 -4.61
C ASP A 76 8.64 19.67 -5.29
N THR A 77 7.71 20.17 -6.11
CA THR A 77 6.70 19.36 -6.79
C THR A 77 7.21 18.67 -8.06
N PHE A 78 8.39 19.05 -8.56
CA PHE A 78 9.03 18.46 -9.72
C PHE A 78 9.93 17.27 -9.36
N GLN A 79 10.31 17.15 -8.09
CA GLN A 79 11.19 16.08 -7.63
C GLN A 79 10.48 14.71 -7.51
N SER A 80 11.28 13.65 -7.63
CA SER A 80 10.85 12.25 -7.49
C SER A 80 11.68 11.52 -6.45
N PHE A 81 11.05 10.64 -5.65
CA PHE A 81 11.74 9.85 -4.64
C PHE A 81 12.43 8.60 -5.18
N LYS A 82 12.31 8.29 -6.48
CA LYS A 82 12.76 7.01 -7.07
C LYS A 82 14.23 6.67 -6.77
N HIS A 83 15.09 7.69 -6.64
CA HIS A 83 16.50 7.54 -6.27
C HIS A 83 16.72 7.07 -4.82
N LEU A 84 15.69 7.10 -3.97
CA LEU A 84 15.74 6.58 -2.60
C LEU A 84 15.51 5.07 -2.53
N ARG A 85 15.04 4.44 -3.61
CA ARG A 85 14.86 2.98 -3.69
C ARG A 85 16.21 2.28 -3.74
N ILE A 86 16.33 1.14 -3.07
CA ILE A 86 17.51 0.26 -3.16
C ILE A 86 17.19 -0.90 -4.11
N THR A 87 16.04 -1.54 -3.92
CA THR A 87 15.51 -2.57 -4.80
C THR A 87 15.15 -1.97 -6.16
N GLN A 88 15.67 -2.56 -7.23
CA GLN A 88 15.43 -2.11 -8.60
C GLN A 88 13.96 -2.27 -9.00
N HIS A 89 13.41 -1.25 -9.65
CA HIS A 89 12.08 -1.32 -10.25
C HIS A 89 12.09 -2.29 -11.43
N ALA A 90 11.54 -3.48 -11.23
CA ALA A 90 11.57 -4.58 -12.20
C ALA A 90 10.17 -4.94 -12.74
N HIS A 91 9.16 -4.12 -12.46
CA HIS A 91 7.73 -4.43 -12.71
C HIS A 91 7.24 -5.71 -12.03
N ASN A 92 7.95 -6.15 -10.98
CA ASN A 92 7.49 -7.16 -10.05
C ASN A 92 6.79 -6.44 -8.88
N PRO A 93 5.53 -6.76 -8.57
CA PRO A 93 4.76 -6.01 -7.57
C PRO A 93 5.38 -6.07 -6.17
N VAL A 94 6.06 -7.16 -5.82
CA VAL A 94 6.71 -7.32 -4.51
C VAL A 94 7.98 -6.47 -4.44
N ASP A 95 8.81 -6.50 -5.48
CA ASP A 95 10.02 -5.68 -5.55
C ASP A 95 9.69 -4.18 -5.54
N ASP A 96 8.61 -3.80 -6.23
CA ASP A 96 8.14 -2.41 -6.28
C ASP A 96 7.62 -1.94 -4.91
N ALA A 97 6.84 -2.79 -4.23
CA ALA A 97 6.39 -2.52 -2.86
C ALA A 97 7.57 -2.40 -1.89
N LYS A 98 8.58 -3.27 -2.04
CA LYS A 98 9.81 -3.22 -1.23
C LYS A 98 10.61 -1.96 -1.49
N GLY A 99 10.83 -1.57 -2.74
CA GLY A 99 11.49 -0.31 -3.10
C GLY A 99 10.78 0.92 -2.52
N ASN A 100 9.44 0.92 -2.53
CA ASN A 100 8.65 1.99 -1.90
C ASN A 100 8.83 2.02 -0.37
N ALA A 101 8.86 0.86 0.29
CA ALA A 101 9.10 0.76 1.73
C ALA A 101 10.51 1.25 2.10
N GLU A 102 11.54 0.89 1.33
CA GLU A 102 12.91 1.37 1.53
C GLU A 102 12.99 2.90 1.41
N ALA A 103 12.34 3.48 0.40
CA ALA A 103 12.29 4.92 0.23
C ALA A 103 11.59 5.61 1.42
N LEU A 104 10.49 5.05 1.93
CA LEU A 104 9.78 5.57 3.10
C LEU A 104 10.65 5.53 4.37
N ILE A 105 11.42 4.46 4.55
CA ILE A 105 12.39 4.33 5.65
C ILE A 105 13.48 5.40 5.54
N LYS A 106 14.02 5.66 4.35
CA LYS A 106 14.99 6.75 4.13
C LYS A 106 14.37 8.11 4.44
N MET A 107 13.14 8.38 3.99
CA MET A 107 12.43 9.62 4.34
C MET A 107 12.32 9.82 5.85
N LYS A 108 12.03 8.75 6.61
CA LYS A 108 11.97 8.77 8.08
C LYS A 108 13.34 9.07 8.70
N ASN A 109 14.37 8.34 8.29
CA ASN A 109 15.68 8.37 8.94
C ASN A 109 16.52 9.59 8.56
N GLU A 110 16.38 10.07 7.32
CA GLU A 110 17.29 11.07 6.74
C GLU A 110 16.60 12.41 6.43
N LEU A 111 15.29 12.40 6.17
CA LEU A 111 14.54 13.59 5.73
C LEU A 111 13.53 14.11 6.78
N GLY A 112 13.59 13.57 8.00
CA GLY A 112 12.79 14.06 9.14
C GLY A 112 11.30 13.70 9.09
N LEU A 113 10.89 12.74 8.26
CA LEU A 113 9.50 12.27 8.23
C LEU A 113 9.12 11.61 9.57
N LYS A 114 8.13 12.18 10.26
CA LYS A 114 7.64 11.69 11.55
C LYS A 114 6.50 10.68 11.35
N ILE A 115 6.85 9.40 11.31
CA ILE A 115 5.90 8.28 11.28
C ILE A 115 6.28 7.21 12.31
N LYS A 116 5.30 6.44 12.78
CA LYS A 116 5.53 5.26 13.62
C LYS A 116 5.62 4.03 12.71
N LEU A 117 6.80 3.43 12.63
CA LEU A 117 7.12 2.17 11.95
C LEU A 117 7.70 1.21 12.97
#